data_AF-A0AB39YR65-F1
#
_entry.id   AF-A0AB39YR65-F1
#
_cell.length_a   1.000
_cell.length_b   1.000
_cell.length_c   1.000
_cell.angle_alpha   90.00
_cell.angle_beta   90.00
_cell.angle_gamma   90.00
#
_symmetry.space_group_name_H-M   'P 1'
#
loop_
_entity.id
_entity.type
_entity.pdbx_description
1 polymer ?
#
loop_
_entity_poly.entity_id
_entity_poly.type
_entity_poly.pdbx_seq_one_letter_code
_entity_poly.pdbx_strand_id
1 'polypeptide(L)'
;MTAFESDTPWWWTWDSSVAQYAVLLRLLVDGRVTADEFEALFLPLYKGDRTKWSEEIYEILDQLFYTVDGYNRDPALRDNDVDEKELTSRATLALGELGKVMPASDTSDHETIPGERDTIPNATSCLHSSPRVSDL
;
A
#
# COMPACT_ATOMS: atom_id res chain seq x y z
N MET A 1 -22.22 13.42 -14.55
CA MET A 1 -21.24 13.86 -13.53
C MET A 1 -20.78 12.61 -12.82
N THR A 2 -19.67 12.02 -13.29
CA THR A 2 -19.08 10.81 -12.71
C THR A 2 -18.48 11.16 -11.35
N ALA A 3 -18.84 10.39 -10.33
CA ALA A 3 -18.21 10.46 -9.02
C ALA A 3 -16.71 10.23 -9.19
N PHE A 4 -15.88 11.12 -8.60
CA PHE A 4 -14.50 10.79 -8.30
C PHE A 4 -14.57 9.75 -7.18
N GLU A 5 -14.65 8.47 -7.54
CA GLU A 5 -14.26 7.40 -6.64
C GLU A 5 -12.80 7.64 -6.32
N SER A 6 -12.57 8.25 -5.17
CA SER A 6 -11.24 8.46 -4.63
C SER A 6 -10.73 7.08 -4.19
N ASP A 7 -10.20 6.33 -5.15
CA ASP A 7 -9.23 5.27 -4.90
C ASP A 7 -8.11 5.91 -4.11
N THR A 8 -8.16 5.77 -2.78
CA THR A 8 -7.04 6.15 -1.92
C THR A 8 -5.82 5.43 -2.48
N PRO A 9 -4.78 6.17 -2.87
CA PRO A 9 -3.58 5.54 -3.39
C PRO A 9 -3.09 4.52 -2.38
N TRP A 10 -2.61 3.37 -2.84
CA TRP A 10 -2.15 2.28 -1.97
C TRP A 10 -1.10 2.76 -0.95
N TRP A 11 -0.32 3.80 -1.25
CA TRP A 11 0.67 4.37 -0.34
C TRP A 11 0.07 5.17 0.83
N TRP A 12 -1.23 5.46 0.81
CA TRP A 12 -1.94 6.15 1.90
C TRP A 12 -2.25 5.21 3.07
N THR A 13 -2.22 3.89 2.86
CA THR A 13 -2.40 2.88 3.92
C THR A 13 -1.08 2.46 4.55
N TRP A 14 0.05 2.89 3.99
CA TRP A 14 1.38 2.58 4.51
C TRP A 14 1.85 3.68 5.45
N ASP A 15 2.74 3.32 6.38
CA ASP A 15 3.46 4.31 7.18
C ASP A 15 4.18 5.30 6.23
N SER A 16 4.10 6.60 6.53
CA SER A 16 4.67 7.65 5.69
C SER A 16 6.16 7.47 5.44
N SER A 17 6.89 6.87 6.39
CA SER A 17 8.31 6.55 6.24
C SER A 17 8.53 5.46 5.18
N VAL A 18 7.73 4.38 5.17
CA VAL A 18 7.83 3.32 4.15
C VAL A 18 7.31 3.80 2.80
N ALA A 19 6.25 4.61 2.80
CA ALA A 19 5.64 5.15 1.58
C ALA A 19 6.65 5.93 0.72
N GLN A 20 7.59 6.65 1.33
CA GLN A 20 8.65 7.37 0.61
C GLN A 20 9.52 6.44 -0.23
N TYR A 21 9.97 5.31 0.34
CA TYR A 21 10.73 4.30 -0.38
C TYR A 21 9.89 3.61 -1.46
N ALA A 22 8.64 3.26 -1.13
CA ALA A 22 7.73 2.60 -2.05
C ALA A 22 7.43 3.46 -3.29
N VAL A 23 7.26 4.77 -3.11
CA VAL A 23 7.06 5.71 -4.21
C VAL A 23 8.30 5.78 -5.11
N LEU A 24 9.50 5.91 -4.53
CA LEU A 24 10.74 5.93 -5.31
C LEU A 24 10.94 4.64 -6.11
N LEU A 25 10.71 3.49 -5.47
CA LEU A 25 10.77 2.17 -6.11
C LEU A 25 9.78 2.09 -7.28
N ARG A 26 8.55 2.56 -7.08
CA ARG A 26 7.52 2.56 -8.12
C ARG A 26 7.90 3.45 -9.30
N LEU A 27 8.48 4.62 -9.04
CA LEU A 27 8.95 5.53 -10.09
C LEU A 27 10.02 4.88 -10.96
N LEU A 28 10.97 4.14 -10.36
CA LEU A 28 11.99 3.41 -11.11
C LEU A 28 11.37 2.27 -11.93
N VAL A 29 10.53 1.44 -11.29
CA VAL A 29 9.88 0.28 -11.94
C VAL A 29 8.99 0.69 -13.12
N ASP A 30 8.28 1.82 -13.00
CA ASP A 30 7.44 2.37 -14.06
C ASP A 30 8.24 3.16 -15.12
N GLY A 31 9.56 3.25 -14.99
CA GLY A 31 10.44 4.00 -15.90
C GLY A 31 10.18 5.51 -15.89
N ARG A 32 9.69 6.05 -14.78
CA ARG A 32 9.44 7.48 -14.57
C ARG A 32 10.68 8.24 -14.13
N VAL A 33 11.62 7.53 -13.52
CA VAL A 33 12.98 8.01 -13.23
C VAL A 33 13.97 6.99 -13.78
N THR A 34 15.13 7.48 -14.20
CA THR A 34 16.26 6.64 -14.60
C THR A 34 16.94 6.01 -13.37
N ALA A 35 17.77 5.00 -13.60
CA ALA A 35 18.57 4.39 -12.53
C ALA A 35 19.48 5.42 -11.82
N ASP A 36 20.13 6.33 -12.57
CA ASP A 36 20.96 7.39 -11.98
C ASP A 36 20.14 8.34 -11.10
N GLU A 37 18.96 8.76 -11.57
CA GLU A 37 18.07 9.63 -10.81
C GLU A 37 17.56 8.92 -9.55
N PHE A 38 17.22 7.63 -9.66
CA PHE A 38 16.83 6.82 -8.52
C PHE A 38 17.96 6.71 -7.49
N GLU A 39 19.19 6.40 -7.91
CA GLU A 39 20.36 6.33 -7.02
C GLU A 39 20.58 7.65 -6.27
N ALA A 40 20.56 8.77 -7.02
CA ALA A 40 20.76 10.11 -6.47
C ALA A 40 19.68 10.53 -5.47
N LEU A 41 18.46 9.98 -5.58
CA LEU A 41 17.36 10.22 -4.64
C LEU A 41 17.36 9.24 -3.47
N PHE A 42 17.67 7.97 -3.71
CA PHE A 42 17.60 6.90 -2.72
C PHE A 42 18.73 6.99 -1.69
N LEU A 43 19.98 7.16 -2.14
CA LEU A 43 21.13 7.14 -1.22
C LEU A 43 21.07 8.22 -0.14
N PRO A 44 20.73 9.50 -0.44
CA PRO A 44 20.57 10.52 0.59
C PRO A 44 19.38 10.24 1.51
N LEU A 45 18.28 9.70 0.98
CA LEU A 45 17.10 9.32 1.78
C LEU A 45 17.47 8.27 2.81
N TYR A 46 18.07 7.15 2.37
CA TYR A 46 18.46 6.06 3.26
C TYR A 46 19.52 6.48 4.28
N LYS A 47 20.58 7.18 3.86
CA LYS A 47 21.66 7.65 4.76
C LYS A 47 21.17 8.69 5.78
N GLY A 48 20.10 9.42 5.46
CA GLY A 48 19.49 10.44 6.33
C GLY A 48 18.39 9.89 7.23
N ASP A 49 17.94 8.66 7.01
CA ASP A 49 16.83 8.06 7.73
C ASP A 49 17.24 7.68 9.17
N ARG A 50 16.41 8.11 10.13
CA ARG A 50 16.59 7.81 11.56
C ARG A 50 15.49 6.91 12.11
N THR A 51 14.61 6.42 11.24
CA THR A 51 13.50 5.55 11.58
C THR A 51 14.04 4.24 12.13
N LYS A 52 13.43 3.76 13.21
CA LYS A 52 13.73 2.44 13.77
C LYS A 52 12.81 1.42 13.10
N TRP A 53 13.33 0.79 12.06
CA TRP A 53 12.62 -0.21 11.29
C TRP A 53 12.42 -1.51 12.07
N SER A 54 11.35 -2.25 11.75
CA SER A 54 11.31 -3.67 12.06
C SER A 54 12.42 -4.39 11.31
N GLU A 55 12.86 -5.53 11.82
CA GLU A 55 13.92 -6.35 11.19
C GLU A 55 13.59 -6.66 9.73
N GLU A 56 12.35 -7.08 9.45
CA GLU A 56 11.89 -7.38 8.09
C GLU A 56 12.00 -6.18 7.13
N ILE A 57 11.58 -4.98 7.55
CA ILE A 57 11.67 -3.78 6.69
C ILE A 57 13.13 -3.35 6.52
N TYR A 58 13.91 -3.41 7.60
CA TYR A 58 15.32 -3.08 7.58
C TYR A 58 16.07 -3.96 6.59
N GLU A 59 15.89 -5.28 6.64
CA GLU A 59 16.57 -6.22 5.73
C GLU A 59 16.26 -5.93 4.26
N ILE A 60 15.00 -5.61 3.93
CA ILE A 60 14.60 -5.26 2.56
C ILE A 60 15.30 -3.97 2.11
N LEU A 61 15.28 -2.92 2.95
CA LEU A 61 15.89 -1.63 2.61
C LEU A 61 17.42 -1.71 2.57
N ASP A 62 18.04 -2.50 3.44
CA ASP A 62 19.50 -2.68 3.51
C ASP A 62 20.02 -3.46 2.29
N GLN A 63 19.32 -4.51 1.87
CA GLN A 63 19.66 -5.22 0.62
C GLN A 63 19.53 -4.32 -0.62
N LEU A 64 18.49 -3.49 -0.65
CA LEU A 64 18.31 -2.49 -1.70
C LEU A 64 19.44 -1.46 -1.67
N PHE A 65 19.86 -1.00 -0.49
CA PHE A 65 20.98 -0.09 -0.33
C PHE A 65 22.27 -0.65 -0.94
N TYR A 66 22.66 -1.89 -0.62
CA TYR A 66 23.86 -2.49 -1.23
C TYR A 66 23.76 -2.61 -2.75
N THR A 67 22.56 -2.85 -3.27
CA THR A 67 22.32 -2.91 -4.72
C THR A 67 22.50 -1.53 -5.36
N VAL A 68 21.98 -0.48 -4.72
CA VAL A 68 22.06 0.90 -5.22
C VAL A 68 23.48 1.46 -5.10
N ASP A 69 24.15 1.24 -3.98
CA ASP A 69 25.54 1.68 -3.76
C ASP A 69 26.52 0.94 -4.69
N GLY A 70 26.15 -0.28 -5.12
CA GLY A 70 26.86 -1.06 -6.12
C GLY A 70 26.44 -0.79 -7.58
N TYR A 71 25.55 0.17 -7.85
CA TYR A 71 25.15 0.51 -9.22
C TYR A 71 26.24 1.29 -9.94
N ASN A 72 26.50 0.94 -11.19
CA ASN A 72 27.43 1.67 -12.05
C ASN A 72 26.88 1.76 -13.48
N ARG A 73 26.59 3.00 -13.90
CA ARG A 73 26.05 3.31 -15.23
C ARG A 73 27.02 2.95 -16.36
N ASP A 74 28.32 3.12 -16.15
CA ASP A 74 29.31 2.99 -17.22
C ASP A 74 29.70 1.51 -17.45
N PRO A 75 29.25 0.88 -18.55
CA PRO A 75 29.58 -0.51 -18.86
C PRO A 75 31.08 -0.76 -19.05
N ALA A 76 31.86 0.27 -19.39
CA ALA A 76 33.30 0.12 -19.61
C ALA A 76 34.10 0.11 -18.29
N LEU A 77 33.51 0.64 -17.22
CA LEU A 77 34.08 0.64 -15.87
C LEU A 77 33.48 -0.46 -14.99
N ARG A 78 32.38 -1.06 -15.44
CA ARG A 78 31.70 -2.18 -14.80
C ARG A 78 32.53 -3.45 -14.94
N ASP A 79 32.92 -4.05 -13.81
CA ASP A 79 33.37 -5.45 -13.78
C ASP A 79 32.19 -6.34 -13.39
N ASN A 80 31.86 -6.38 -12.09
CA ASN A 80 30.73 -7.12 -11.53
C ASN A 80 29.69 -6.19 -10.86
N ASP A 81 29.72 -4.89 -11.16
CA ASP A 81 28.79 -3.91 -10.56
C ASP A 81 27.38 -4.07 -11.14
N VAL A 82 26.40 -3.60 -10.37
CA VAL A 82 24.97 -3.67 -10.71
C VAL A 82 24.68 -2.76 -11.90
N ASP A 83 23.93 -3.30 -12.86
CA ASP A 83 23.45 -2.54 -14.01
C ASP A 83 22.01 -2.05 -13.84
N GLU A 84 21.52 -1.23 -14.78
CA GLU A 84 20.18 -0.65 -14.70
C GLU A 84 19.07 -1.71 -14.67
N LYS A 85 19.28 -2.82 -15.40
CA LYS A 85 18.30 -3.91 -15.46
C LYS A 85 18.25 -4.68 -14.15
N GLU A 86 19.42 -4.98 -13.58
CA GLU A 86 19.51 -5.63 -12.28
C GLU A 86 18.95 -4.73 -11.18
N LEU A 87 19.30 -3.45 -11.17
CA LEU A 87 18.76 -2.47 -10.22
C LEU A 87 17.22 -2.40 -10.30
N THR A 88 16.66 -2.32 -11.51
CA THR A 88 15.20 -2.33 -11.72
C THR A 88 14.56 -3.65 -11.25
N SER A 89 15.22 -4.78 -11.51
CA SER A 89 14.75 -6.09 -11.06
C SER A 89 14.72 -6.17 -9.53
N ARG A 90 15.77 -5.69 -8.87
CA ARG A 90 15.88 -5.65 -7.40
C ARG A 90 14.86 -4.69 -6.79
N ALA A 91 14.64 -3.53 -7.42
CA ALA A 91 13.60 -2.58 -7.01
C ALA A 91 12.19 -3.19 -7.10
N THR A 92 11.92 -3.97 -8.15
CA THR A 92 10.64 -4.69 -8.31
C THR A 92 10.43 -5.70 -7.17
N LEU A 93 11.48 -6.44 -6.81
CA LEU A 93 11.43 -7.41 -5.71
C LEU A 93 11.19 -6.71 -4.36
N ALA A 94 11.98 -5.68 -4.05
CA ALA A 94 11.85 -4.91 -2.81
C ALA A 94 10.45 -4.32 -2.66
N LEU A 95 9.87 -3.76 -3.73
CA LEU A 95 8.50 -3.23 -3.71
C LEU A 95 7.47 -4.32 -3.37
N GLY A 96 7.65 -5.52 -3.93
CA GLY A 96 6.79 -6.67 -3.64
C GLY A 96 6.95 -7.21 -2.23
N GLU A 97 8.15 -7.16 -1.65
CA GLU A 97 8.41 -7.58 -0.27
C GLU A 97 7.84 -6.59 0.74
N LEU A 98 8.05 -5.28 0.52
CA LEU A 98 7.42 -4.25 1.36
C LEU A 98 5.90 -4.38 1.38
N GLY A 99 5.27 -4.72 0.25
CA GLY A 99 3.82 -4.92 0.20
C GLY A 99 3.30 -6.17 0.91
N LYS A 100 4.15 -7.16 1.20
CA LYS A 100 3.79 -8.31 2.03
C LYS A 100 3.86 -7.98 3.51
N VAL A 101 4.87 -7.19 3.90
CA VAL A 101 5.13 -6.79 5.30
C VAL A 101 4.18 -5.68 5.74
N MET A 102 3.73 -4.84 4.80
CA MET A 102 2.75 -3.78 5.01
C MET A 102 1.42 -4.15 4.35
N PRO A 103 0.65 -5.11 4.91
CA PRO A 103 -0.67 -5.38 4.38
C PRO A 103 -1.49 -4.09 4.46
N ALA A 104 -2.08 -3.70 3.34
CA ALA A 104 -3.08 -2.63 3.33
C ALA A 104 -4.12 -2.96 4.40
N SER A 105 -4.31 -2.06 5.36
CA SER A 105 -5.13 -2.28 6.54
C SER A 105 -6.52 -2.79 6.13
N ASP A 106 -6.80 -4.05 6.46
CA ASP A 106 -8.09 -4.75 6.39
C ASP A 106 -9.05 -4.36 5.24
N THR A 107 -9.06 -5.18 4.18
CA THR A 107 -10.36 -5.54 3.60
C THR A 107 -11.04 -6.44 4.62
N SER A 108 -11.85 -5.83 5.49
CA SER A 108 -12.74 -6.47 6.45
C SER A 108 -13.17 -7.85 5.99
N ASP A 109 -12.62 -8.89 6.63
CA ASP A 109 -13.26 -10.19 6.70
C ASP A 109 -14.65 -9.94 7.28
N HIS A 110 -15.66 -10.04 6.41
CA HIS A 110 -17.04 -9.92 6.81
C HIS A 110 -17.33 -11.11 7.73
N GLU A 111 -17.35 -10.82 9.03
CA GLU A 111 -17.63 -11.75 10.11
C GLU A 111 -18.89 -12.55 9.76
N THR A 112 -18.70 -13.83 9.39
CA THR A 112 -19.80 -14.77 9.26
C THR A 112 -20.20 -15.16 10.68
N ILE A 113 -21.10 -14.38 11.28
CA ILE A 113 -21.75 -14.79 12.52
C ILE A 113 -22.65 -15.99 12.22
N PRO A 114 -22.45 -17.15 12.87
CA PRO A 114 -23.29 -18.31 12.66
C PRO A 114 -24.53 -18.23 13.57
N GLY A 115 -25.70 -18.09 12.94
CA GLY A 115 -26.98 -18.56 13.46
C GLY A 115 -27.66 -17.73 14.55
N GLU A 116 -28.72 -17.02 14.16
CA GLU A 116 -29.89 -16.81 15.03
C GLU A 116 -31.14 -16.94 14.13
N ARG A 117 -32.04 -17.85 14.48
CA ARG A 117 -33.33 -18.09 13.82
C ARG A 117 -34.27 -16.94 14.17
N ASP A 118 -35.18 -16.57 13.26
CA ASP A 118 -36.64 -16.63 13.49
C ASP A 118 -37.46 -15.83 12.46
N THR A 119 -38.22 -16.60 11.69
CA THR A 119 -39.61 -16.38 11.27
C THR A 119 -40.20 -14.96 11.44
N ILE A 120 -40.53 -14.28 10.33
CA ILE A 120 -41.57 -13.26 10.30
C ILE A 120 -42.64 -13.67 9.27
N PRO A 121 -43.88 -13.96 9.67
CA PRO A 121 -45.00 -14.01 8.74
C PRO A 121 -45.68 -12.64 8.64
N ASN A 122 -45.86 -12.21 7.39
CA ASN A 122 -47.03 -11.52 6.84
C ASN A 122 -47.60 -10.30 7.60
N ALA A 123 -47.30 -9.11 7.08
CA ALA A 123 -48.07 -7.90 7.34
C ALA A 123 -49.36 -7.91 6.49
N THR A 124 -50.50 -8.22 7.10
CA THR A 124 -51.81 -7.77 6.58
C THR A 124 -52.82 -7.61 7.71
N SER A 125 -53.30 -6.37 7.84
CA SER A 125 -54.60 -6.00 8.39
C SER A 125 -54.82 -6.19 9.90
N CYS A 126 -54.93 -5.06 10.62
CA CYS A 126 -56.09 -4.71 11.45
C CYS A 126 -55.83 -3.36 12.14
N LEU A 127 -56.78 -2.41 11.96
CA LEU A 127 -57.32 -1.45 12.94
C LEU A 127 -57.73 -0.14 12.25
N HIS A 128 -58.90 -0.19 11.61
CA HIS A 128 -59.78 0.97 11.54
C HIS A 128 -60.58 1.06 12.85
N SER A 129 -60.84 2.30 13.25
CA SER A 129 -61.78 2.76 14.30
C SER A 129 -61.17 3.09 15.66
N SER A 130 -61.08 4.39 15.92
CA SER A 130 -61.22 4.95 17.27
C SER A 130 -62.29 6.06 17.25
N PRO A 131 -62.94 6.33 18.39
CA PRO A 131 -64.29 6.84 18.45
C PRO A 131 -64.39 8.35 18.72
N ARG A 132 -65.61 8.87 18.51
CA ARG A 132 -66.13 10.20 18.86
C ARG A 132 -65.59 10.74 20.19
N VAL A 133 -65.10 11.97 20.15
CA VAL A 133 -65.01 12.85 21.33
C VAL A 133 -66.33 13.60 21.46
N SER A 134 -67.04 13.37 22.57
CA SER A 134 -68.10 14.26 23.04
C SER A 134 -67.47 15.22 24.04
N ASP A 135 -67.54 16.51 23.78
CA ASP A 135 -67.52 17.56 24.80
C ASP A 135 -68.17 18.81 24.20
N LEU A 136 -69.43 19.03 24.60
CA LEU A 136 -70.10 20.32 24.84
C LEU A 136 -71.53 20.06 25.34
#